data_AF-A0A838KKG2-F1
#
_entry.id   AF-A0A838KKG2-F1
#
_cell.length_a   1.000
_cell.length_b   1.000
_cell.length_c   1.000
_cell.angle_alpha   90.00
_cell.angle_beta   90.00
_cell.angle_gamma   90.00
#
_symmetry.space_group_name_H-M   'P 1'
#
loop_
_entity.id
_entity.type
_entity.pdbx_description
1 polymer ?
#
loop_
_entity_poly.entity_id
_entity_poly.type
_entity_poly.pdbx_seq_one_letter_code
_entity_poly.pdbx_strand_id
1 'polypeptide(L)'
;MARRRIPSALAYVSSTAGPFVSDPNLSDESLPVSVDVRYLRKRHPLTSRPVRRRRRSASVPPAQRSSSTQAATTTPATTRVVLDAADITRALTRISHEILERNKGSADLVILGIPTRGVALAHRVAAVIGQVEDSHVPSGSLDITMYRDDLRLRPARTLEPTEIPARGVDGAVVVLVDDVLFSGRTVRAALDALGDVGRPKAVQLAVLVDRGHRQLPIRADFVGKNLPTSLLERVQVSLAEYDGDDAVLISSADGAG
;
A
#
# COMPACT_ATOMS: atom_id res chain seq x y z
N MET A 1 -10.15 -8.38 61.31
CA MET A 1 -10.86 -9.12 60.24
C MET A 1 -10.00 -9.14 58.98
N ALA A 2 -9.63 -10.36 58.59
CA ALA A 2 -9.02 -10.88 57.36
C ALA A 2 -8.28 -9.93 56.37
N ARG A 3 -6.94 -9.99 56.40
CA ARG A 3 -6.07 -9.86 55.22
C ARG A 3 -6.02 -11.22 54.52
N ARG A 4 -6.32 -11.31 53.23
CA ARG A 4 -6.06 -12.51 52.41
C ARG A 4 -4.82 -12.30 51.54
N ARG A 5 -3.73 -12.97 51.91
CA ARG A 5 -2.62 -13.36 51.05
C ARG A 5 -3.10 -14.50 50.14
N ILE A 6 -2.71 -14.48 48.87
CA ILE A 6 -2.81 -15.63 47.96
C ILE A 6 -1.37 -16.07 47.64
N PRO A 7 -1.06 -17.39 47.66
CA PRO A 7 0.31 -17.90 47.68
C PRO A 7 0.91 -18.14 46.29
N SER A 8 2.24 -18.10 46.27
CA SER A 8 3.18 -18.57 45.26
C SER A 8 3.14 -20.09 45.07
N ALA A 9 3.24 -20.57 43.83
CA ALA A 9 3.61 -21.95 43.51
C ALA A 9 4.64 -21.98 42.39
N LEU A 10 5.88 -22.31 42.77
CA LEU A 10 6.88 -22.93 41.89
C LEU A 10 6.40 -24.34 41.54
N ALA A 11 6.55 -24.74 40.27
CA ALA A 11 6.62 -26.14 39.89
C ALA A 11 7.81 -26.33 38.93
N TYR A 12 8.79 -27.03 39.46
CA TYR A 12 9.99 -27.55 38.81
C TYR A 12 9.62 -28.89 38.15
N VAL A 13 9.86 -29.06 36.85
CA VAL A 13 9.91 -30.38 36.23
C VAL A 13 11.16 -30.45 35.36
N SER A 14 12.15 -31.18 35.90
CA SER A 14 13.31 -31.73 35.21
C SER A 14 12.88 -32.94 34.39
N SER A 15 13.33 -33.05 33.14
CA SER A 15 13.39 -34.32 32.42
C SER A 15 14.50 -34.27 31.37
N THR A 16 15.67 -34.77 31.75
CA THR A 16 16.73 -35.23 30.85
C THR A 16 16.54 -36.72 30.56
N ALA A 17 16.41 -37.10 29.28
CA ALA A 17 16.75 -38.44 28.80
C ALA A 17 17.20 -38.36 27.32
N GLY A 18 18.27 -39.09 27.01
CA GLY A 18 19.11 -38.98 25.81
C GLY A 18 18.51 -39.49 24.48
N PRO A 19 19.37 -39.69 23.46
CA PRO A 19 19.03 -39.56 22.05
C PRO A 19 18.57 -40.89 21.42
N PHE A 20 17.70 -40.83 20.42
CA PHE A 20 17.41 -41.97 19.55
C PHE A 20 17.24 -41.57 18.08
N VAL A 21 18.29 -41.91 17.32
CA VAL A 21 18.35 -42.45 15.96
C VAL A 21 17.39 -41.91 14.89
N SER A 22 18.01 -41.35 13.85
CA SER A 22 17.45 -41.03 12.53
C SER A 22 17.03 -42.28 11.77
N ASP A 23 15.77 -42.34 11.33
CA ASP A 23 15.27 -43.34 10.39
C ASP A 23 15.10 -42.71 9.00
N PRO A 24 15.83 -43.16 7.95
CA PRO A 24 15.76 -42.59 6.62
C PRO A 24 14.86 -43.46 5.72
N ASN A 25 13.53 -43.42 5.93
CA ASN A 25 12.57 -43.91 4.92
C ASN A 25 11.11 -43.56 5.28
N LEU A 26 10.70 -42.30 5.08
CA LEU A 26 9.28 -42.00 4.88
C LEU A 26 9.11 -41.18 3.60
N SER A 27 8.84 -41.92 2.52
CA SER A 27 8.20 -41.43 1.31
C SER A 27 6.67 -41.43 1.48
N ASP A 28 6.07 -40.30 1.11
CA ASP A 28 4.79 -40.14 0.41
C ASP A 28 3.48 -40.54 1.12
N GLU A 29 2.61 -39.56 1.40
CA GLU A 29 1.32 -39.41 0.69
C GLU A 29 0.44 -38.31 1.31
N SER A 30 -0.03 -37.43 0.45
CA SER A 30 -1.03 -36.39 0.70
C SER A 30 -2.46 -36.96 0.76
N LEU A 31 -3.30 -36.51 1.71
CA LEU A 31 -4.75 -36.37 1.48
C LEU A 31 -5.35 -35.15 2.23
N PRO A 32 -6.33 -34.44 1.63
CA PRO A 32 -6.81 -33.13 2.09
C PRO A 32 -7.96 -33.22 3.11
N VAL A 33 -7.93 -32.35 4.12
CA VAL A 33 -9.05 -32.14 5.05
C VAL A 33 -10.04 -31.16 4.43
N SER A 34 -11.24 -31.65 4.11
CA SER A 34 -12.37 -30.85 3.63
C SER A 34 -13.08 -30.17 4.80
N VAL A 35 -13.32 -28.85 4.73
CA VAL A 35 -14.12 -28.10 5.71
C VAL A 35 -15.45 -27.71 5.08
N ASP A 36 -16.55 -28.23 5.64
CA ASP A 36 -17.94 -27.98 5.24
C ASP A 36 -18.39 -26.58 5.72
N VAL A 37 -18.67 -25.68 4.77
CA VAL A 37 -19.21 -24.33 5.04
C VAL A 37 -20.70 -24.32 4.72
N ARG A 38 -21.54 -24.59 5.73
CA ARG A 38 -22.99 -24.39 5.63
C ARG A 38 -23.55 -23.75 6.90
N TYR A 39 -23.74 -22.43 6.88
CA TYR A 39 -24.81 -21.78 7.64
C TYR A 39 -25.58 -20.81 6.74
N LEU A 40 -26.73 -21.30 6.31
CA LEU A 40 -27.75 -20.63 5.51
C LEU A 40 -28.62 -19.76 6.43
N ARG A 41 -28.54 -18.43 6.34
CA ARG A 41 -29.54 -17.54 6.96
C ARG A 41 -30.59 -17.11 5.92
N LYS A 42 -31.82 -17.60 6.17
CA LYS A 42 -33.08 -17.33 5.45
C LYS A 42 -33.34 -15.82 5.34
N ARG A 43 -33.66 -15.34 4.13
CA ARG A 43 -34.27 -14.02 3.90
C ARG A 43 -35.78 -14.20 3.65
N HIS A 44 -36.60 -13.48 4.41
CA HIS A 44 -38.03 -13.33 4.14
C HIS A 44 -38.25 -12.35 2.97
N PRO A 45 -39.18 -12.65 2.04
CA PRO A 45 -39.53 -11.72 0.96
C PRO A 45 -40.58 -10.70 1.45
N LEU A 46 -40.27 -9.40 1.32
CA LEU A 46 -41.28 -8.36 1.39
C LEU A 46 -41.97 -8.24 0.05
N THR A 47 -43.26 -8.58 0.04
CA THR A 47 -44.18 -8.35 -1.05
C THR A 47 -44.66 -6.90 -1.01
N SER A 48 -44.60 -6.18 -2.12
CA SER A 48 -45.51 -5.06 -2.37
C SER A 48 -45.78 -4.93 -3.87
N ARG A 49 -47.07 -4.81 -4.18
CA ARG A 49 -47.70 -4.90 -5.50
C ARG A 49 -47.58 -3.57 -6.27
N PRO A 50 -47.64 -3.59 -7.61
CA PRO A 50 -47.55 -2.37 -8.41
C PRO A 50 -48.88 -1.61 -8.41
N VAL A 51 -48.85 -0.30 -8.14
CA VAL A 51 -49.99 0.58 -8.36
C VAL A 51 -49.97 1.08 -9.81
N ARG A 52 -51.00 0.71 -10.55
CA ARG A 52 -51.23 1.02 -11.96
C ARG A 52 -51.85 2.41 -12.11
N ARG A 53 -51.11 3.29 -12.80
CA ARG A 53 -51.54 4.19 -13.88
C ARG A 53 -52.83 5.03 -13.69
N ARG A 54 -52.67 6.35 -13.73
CA ARG A 54 -53.67 7.23 -14.37
C ARG A 54 -53.01 8.32 -15.21
N ARG A 55 -53.22 8.20 -16.52
CA ARG A 55 -52.94 9.22 -17.54
C ARG A 55 -53.93 10.38 -17.35
N ARG A 56 -53.44 11.62 -17.36
CA ARG A 56 -54.20 12.77 -17.85
C ARG A 56 -53.32 13.58 -18.79
N SER A 57 -53.77 13.60 -20.03
CA SER A 57 -53.36 14.45 -21.14
C SER A 57 -53.79 15.89 -20.88
N ALA A 58 -52.83 16.82 -20.93
CA ALA A 58 -53.09 18.22 -21.21
C ALA A 58 -52.03 18.67 -22.22
N SER A 59 -52.50 18.98 -23.43
CA SER A 59 -51.74 19.50 -24.55
C SER A 59 -51.36 20.96 -24.29
N VAL A 60 -50.05 21.23 -24.25
CA VAL A 60 -49.47 22.58 -24.23
C VAL A 60 -48.86 22.85 -25.61
N PRO A 61 -49.16 23.98 -26.27
CA PRO A 61 -48.61 24.32 -27.58
C PRO A 61 -47.11 24.66 -27.49
N PRO A 62 -46.32 24.43 -28.57
CA PRO A 62 -44.88 24.63 -28.52
C PRO A 62 -44.54 26.12 -28.59
N ALA A 63 -43.97 26.66 -27.52
CA ALA A 63 -43.29 27.95 -27.55
C ALA A 63 -41.89 27.75 -28.16
N GLN A 64 -41.74 28.22 -29.40
CA GLN A 64 -40.43 28.50 -29.99
C GLN A 64 -39.75 29.60 -29.16
N ARG A 65 -38.56 29.35 -28.62
CA ARG A 65 -37.49 30.35 -28.43
C ARG A 65 -36.18 29.72 -27.96
N SER A 66 -35.16 29.97 -28.80
CA SER A 66 -33.72 30.00 -28.52
C SER A 66 -33.10 28.79 -27.81
N SER A 67 -32.60 27.86 -28.63
CA SER A 67 -31.41 27.09 -28.33
C SER A 67 -30.21 28.03 -28.16
N SER A 68 -30.05 28.60 -26.96
CA SER A 68 -28.70 28.95 -26.50
C SER A 68 -28.04 27.64 -26.10
N THR A 69 -27.35 27.01 -27.06
CA THR A 69 -26.25 26.10 -26.73
C THR A 69 -25.26 26.94 -25.93
N GLN A 70 -25.42 27.01 -24.62
CA GLN A 70 -24.32 27.32 -23.73
C GLN A 70 -23.35 26.18 -23.94
N ALA A 71 -22.39 26.40 -24.85
CA ALA A 71 -21.17 25.63 -24.86
C ALA A 71 -20.68 25.66 -23.42
N ALA A 72 -20.76 24.52 -22.73
CA ALA A 72 -20.08 24.35 -21.46
C ALA A 72 -18.64 24.77 -21.76
N THR A 73 -18.23 25.92 -21.21
CA THR A 73 -16.85 26.34 -21.24
C THR A 73 -16.13 25.31 -20.39
N THR A 74 -15.65 24.24 -21.03
CA THR A 74 -14.75 23.29 -20.40
C THR A 74 -13.47 24.06 -20.13
N THR A 75 -13.38 24.62 -18.92
CA THR A 75 -12.12 25.17 -18.41
C THR A 75 -11.07 24.08 -18.55
N PRO A 76 -9.94 24.32 -19.23
CA PRO A 76 -8.94 23.28 -19.45
C PRO A 76 -8.42 22.79 -18.10
N ALA A 77 -8.31 21.47 -17.93
CA ALA A 77 -7.67 20.87 -16.78
C ALA A 77 -6.23 21.42 -16.67
N THR A 78 -5.93 22.13 -15.59
CA THR A 78 -4.60 22.70 -15.38
C THR A 78 -3.69 21.64 -14.78
N THR A 79 -2.71 21.18 -15.57
CA THR A 79 -1.63 20.31 -15.10
C THR A 79 -0.36 21.15 -14.91
N ARG A 80 0.32 20.98 -13.78
CA ARG A 80 1.59 21.66 -13.47
C ARG A 80 2.64 20.68 -12.97
N VAL A 81 3.89 20.89 -13.37
CA VAL A 81 5.06 20.21 -12.82
C VAL A 81 5.38 20.79 -11.44
N VAL A 82 5.69 19.91 -10.48
CA VAL A 82 5.97 20.26 -9.09
C VAL A 82 7.31 19.75 -8.60
N LEU A 83 7.80 18.68 -9.22
CA LEU A 83 9.19 18.23 -9.13
C LEU A 83 9.63 17.88 -10.54
N ASP A 84 10.79 18.40 -10.95
CA ASP A 84 11.48 17.93 -12.15
C ASP A 84 12.48 16.79 -11.81
N ALA A 85 13.19 16.29 -12.82
CA ALA A 85 14.19 15.24 -12.65
C ALA A 85 15.29 15.58 -11.64
N ALA A 86 15.75 16.84 -11.63
CA ALA A 86 16.79 17.29 -10.72
C ALA A 86 16.27 17.38 -9.28
N ASP A 87 15.02 17.83 -9.11
CA ASP A 87 14.34 17.82 -7.82
C ASP A 87 14.14 16.40 -7.27
N ILE A 88 13.70 15.45 -8.11
CA ILE A 88 13.54 14.04 -7.72
C ILE A 88 14.88 13.46 -7.29
N THR A 89 15.94 13.69 -8.06
CA THR A 89 17.29 13.23 -7.72
C THR A 89 17.73 13.78 -6.36
N ARG A 90 17.59 15.10 -6.12
CA ARG A 90 17.91 15.72 -4.82
C ARG A 90 17.09 15.14 -3.67
N ALA A 91 15.80 14.89 -3.90
CA ALA A 91 14.91 14.32 -2.89
C ALA A 91 15.33 12.89 -2.52
N LEU A 92 15.67 12.04 -3.49
CA LEU A 92 16.13 10.68 -3.26
C LEU A 92 17.49 10.64 -2.57
N THR A 93 18.42 11.53 -2.94
CA THR A 93 19.70 11.67 -2.22
C THR A 93 19.48 12.03 -0.75
N ARG A 94 18.60 13.00 -0.47
CA ARG A 94 18.29 13.38 0.91
C ARG A 94 17.65 12.24 1.70
N ILE A 95 16.64 11.58 1.14
CA ILE A 95 16.00 10.40 1.76
C ILE A 95 17.04 9.34 2.09
N SER A 96 17.98 9.06 1.17
CA SER A 96 19.03 8.06 1.36
C SER A 96 19.95 8.39 2.53
N HIS A 97 20.36 9.65 2.68
CA HIS A 97 21.15 10.09 3.83
C HIS A 97 20.35 10.04 5.14
N GLU A 98 19.07 10.43 5.14
CA GLU A 98 18.21 10.34 6.33
C GLU A 98 18.02 8.88 6.79
N ILE A 99 17.85 7.94 5.85
CA ILE A 99 17.78 6.50 6.13
C ILE A 99 19.07 6.04 6.81
N LEU A 100 20.22 6.40 6.26
CA LEU A 100 21.52 6.03 6.82
C LEU A 100 21.73 6.60 8.22
N GLU A 101 21.46 7.88 8.41
CA GLU A 101 21.62 8.55 9.71
C GLU A 101 20.72 7.91 10.78
N ARG A 102 19.45 7.66 10.44
CA ARG A 102 18.48 7.07 11.37
C ARG A 102 18.83 5.64 11.77
N ASN A 103 19.40 4.86 10.84
CA ASN A 103 19.72 3.45 11.06
C ASN A 103 21.18 3.20 11.44
N LYS A 104 22.00 4.26 11.48
CA LYS A 104 23.44 4.21 11.79
C LYS A 104 24.23 3.33 10.81
N GLY A 105 23.95 3.49 9.53
CA GLY A 105 24.55 2.72 8.42
C GLY A 105 23.57 1.79 7.72
N SER A 106 24.08 0.99 6.77
CA SER A 106 23.29 0.12 5.90
C SER A 106 23.20 -1.35 6.32
N ALA A 107 23.96 -1.78 7.33
CA ALA A 107 24.21 -3.20 7.62
C ALA A 107 22.94 -4.05 7.84
N ASP A 108 21.90 -3.49 8.46
CA ASP A 108 20.65 -4.18 8.76
C ASP A 108 19.49 -3.79 7.84
N LEU A 109 19.74 -3.03 6.78
CA LEU A 109 18.70 -2.49 5.91
C LEU A 109 18.25 -3.51 4.86
N VAL A 110 16.94 -3.53 4.62
CA VAL A 110 16.32 -4.14 3.44
C VAL A 110 15.34 -3.14 2.87
N ILE A 111 15.48 -2.80 1.59
CA ILE A 111 14.64 -1.78 0.93
C ILE A 111 13.64 -2.49 0.02
N LEU A 112 12.35 -2.36 0.30
CA LEU A 112 11.29 -3.00 -0.49
C LEU A 112 10.40 -1.94 -1.11
N GLY A 113 10.34 -1.92 -2.44
CA GLY A 113 9.42 -1.06 -3.17
C GLY A 113 8.02 -1.66 -3.26
N ILE A 114 7.01 -0.83 -3.09
CA ILE A 114 5.62 -1.19 -3.35
C ILE A 114 5.35 -0.96 -4.85
N PRO A 115 4.93 -1.97 -5.61
CA PRO A 115 4.73 -1.82 -7.04
C PRO A 115 3.64 -0.81 -7.44
N THR A 116 3.77 -0.14 -8.60
CA THR A 116 4.86 -0.24 -9.58
C THR A 116 6.03 0.68 -9.26
N ARG A 117 5.78 2.00 -9.27
CA ARG A 117 6.84 3.04 -9.21
C ARG A 117 7.66 3.04 -7.92
N GLY A 118 7.09 2.56 -6.81
CA GLY A 118 7.84 2.39 -5.56
C GLY A 118 9.05 1.45 -5.71
N VAL A 119 9.01 0.48 -6.63
CA VAL A 119 10.13 -0.44 -6.92
C VAL A 119 11.30 0.29 -7.60
N ALA A 120 11.03 1.09 -8.63
CA ALA A 120 12.07 1.90 -9.24
C ALA A 120 12.71 2.87 -8.23
N LEU A 121 11.88 3.52 -7.41
CA LEU A 121 12.37 4.40 -6.34
C LEU A 121 13.20 3.64 -5.30
N ALA A 122 12.78 2.44 -4.89
CA ALA A 122 13.55 1.59 -3.98
C ALA A 122 14.94 1.27 -4.52
N HIS A 123 15.04 0.89 -5.79
CA HIS A 123 16.33 0.60 -6.44
C HIS A 123 17.21 1.86 -6.51
N ARG A 124 16.64 3.03 -6.83
CA ARG A 124 17.39 4.29 -6.84
C ARG A 124 17.92 4.66 -5.45
N VAL A 125 17.10 4.51 -4.40
CA VAL A 125 17.53 4.74 -3.00
C VAL A 125 18.63 3.76 -2.60
N ALA A 126 18.47 2.46 -2.89
CA ALA A 126 19.47 1.45 -2.61
C ALA A 126 20.81 1.74 -3.32
N ALA A 127 20.76 2.19 -4.57
CA ALA A 127 21.95 2.58 -5.33
C ALA A 127 22.67 3.77 -4.71
N VAL A 128 21.94 4.83 -4.30
CA VAL A 128 22.55 5.99 -3.63
C VAL A 128 23.17 5.58 -2.29
N ILE A 129 22.46 4.81 -1.46
CA ILE A 129 23.01 4.34 -0.19
C ILE A 129 24.26 3.49 -0.43
N GLY A 130 24.23 2.60 -1.42
CA GLY A 130 25.37 1.74 -1.72
C GLY A 130 26.60 2.48 -2.23
N GLN A 131 26.42 3.62 -2.92
CA GLN A 131 27.51 4.52 -3.27
C GLN A 131 28.12 5.22 -2.05
N VAL A 132 27.30 5.58 -1.06
CA VAL A 132 27.75 6.29 0.16
C VAL A 132 28.50 5.35 1.10
N GLU A 133 28.00 4.12 1.27
CA GLU A 133 28.56 3.13 2.20
C GLU A 133 29.57 2.17 1.55
N ASP A 134 29.87 2.34 0.26
CA ASP A 134 30.69 1.44 -0.56
C ASP A 134 30.29 -0.05 -0.38
N SER A 135 28.98 -0.31 -0.32
CA SER A 135 28.43 -1.63 -0.03
C SER A 135 27.09 -1.86 -0.73
N HIS A 136 26.75 -3.11 -1.04
CA HIS A 136 25.46 -3.42 -1.63
C HIS A 136 24.36 -3.42 -0.55
N VAL A 137 23.27 -2.67 -0.80
CA VAL A 137 22.07 -2.69 0.03
C VAL A 137 21.03 -3.62 -0.59
N PRO A 138 20.57 -4.68 0.14
CA PRO A 138 19.53 -5.57 -0.35
C PRO A 138 18.25 -4.80 -0.69
N SER A 139 17.78 -4.94 -1.93
CA SER A 139 16.53 -4.31 -2.37
C SER A 139 15.68 -5.24 -3.25
N GLY A 140 14.37 -5.01 -3.24
CA GLY A 140 13.42 -5.82 -3.99
C GLY A 140 12.01 -5.23 -3.98
N SER A 141 10.99 -6.07 -4.20
CA SER A 141 9.59 -5.66 -4.34
C SER A 141 8.66 -6.40 -3.38
N LEU A 142 7.57 -5.75 -2.98
CA LEU A 142 6.50 -6.36 -2.19
C LEU A 142 5.15 -6.08 -2.85
N ASP A 143 4.60 -7.06 -3.57
CA ASP A 143 3.26 -6.95 -4.14
C ASP A 143 2.20 -7.05 -3.04
N ILE A 144 1.29 -6.09 -3.06
CA ILE A 144 0.24 -5.94 -2.05
C ILE A 144 -1.15 -6.22 -2.63
N THR A 145 -1.23 -6.65 -3.89
CA THR A 145 -2.48 -6.68 -4.64
C THR A 145 -3.53 -7.51 -3.90
N MET A 146 -3.16 -8.66 -3.35
CA MET A 146 -4.04 -9.55 -2.58
C MET A 146 -4.42 -9.04 -1.18
N TYR A 147 -3.74 -8.02 -0.66
CA TYR A 147 -3.93 -7.50 0.70
C TYR A 147 -4.80 -6.23 0.74
N ARG A 148 -5.18 -5.72 -0.43
CA ARG A 148 -5.99 -4.51 -0.53
C ARG A 148 -7.41 -4.74 -0.02
N ASP A 149 -7.91 -3.78 0.75
CA ASP A 149 -9.26 -3.83 1.32
C ASP A 149 -10.38 -3.51 0.32
N ASP A 150 -10.02 -3.00 -0.87
CA ASP A 150 -10.94 -2.58 -1.91
C ASP A 150 -11.03 -3.55 -3.11
N LEU A 151 -10.49 -4.77 -2.97
CA LEU A 151 -10.48 -5.80 -4.02
C LEU A 151 -11.85 -6.10 -4.65
N ARG A 152 -12.94 -5.97 -3.88
CA ARG A 152 -14.31 -6.20 -4.39
C ARG A 152 -14.95 -4.98 -5.04
N LEU A 153 -14.35 -3.81 -4.86
CA LEU A 153 -14.90 -2.51 -5.27
C LEU A 153 -14.22 -1.94 -6.52
N ARG A 154 -13.04 -2.46 -6.87
CA ARG A 154 -12.24 -1.99 -8.00
C ARG A 154 -11.93 -3.14 -8.96
N PRO A 155 -11.63 -2.84 -10.24
CA PRO A 155 -11.11 -3.85 -11.16
C PRO A 155 -9.86 -4.52 -10.58
N ALA A 156 -9.73 -5.82 -10.86
CA ALA A 156 -8.53 -6.57 -10.48
C ALA A 156 -7.30 -5.91 -11.10
N ARG A 157 -6.28 -5.65 -10.28
CA ARG A 157 -4.94 -5.32 -10.77
C ARG A 157 -4.20 -6.62 -11.11
N THR A 158 -3.34 -6.55 -12.10
CA THR A 158 -2.39 -7.63 -12.40
C THR A 158 -1.49 -7.83 -11.18
N LEU A 159 -1.29 -9.09 -10.78
CA LEU A 159 -0.31 -9.42 -9.75
C LEU A 159 1.08 -9.10 -10.25
N GLU A 160 1.88 -8.47 -9.40
CA GLU A 160 3.30 -8.24 -9.66
C GLU A 160 4.14 -9.19 -8.79
N PRO A 161 5.37 -9.53 -9.21
CA PRO A 161 6.24 -10.38 -8.40
C PRO A 161 6.59 -9.71 -7.07
N THR A 162 6.52 -10.48 -5.98
CA THR A 162 7.18 -10.15 -4.72
C THR A 162 8.59 -10.75 -4.76
N GLU A 163 9.60 -9.90 -4.73
CA GLU A 163 11.00 -10.28 -4.80
C GLU A 163 11.69 -9.87 -3.50
N ILE A 164 11.86 -10.83 -2.59
CA ILE A 164 12.56 -10.61 -1.33
C ILE A 164 14.03 -10.97 -1.50
N PRO A 165 14.98 -10.10 -1.13
CA PRO A 165 16.41 -10.42 -1.21
C PRO A 165 16.77 -11.66 -0.40
N ALA A 166 17.85 -12.36 -0.79
CA ALA A 166 18.31 -13.58 -0.12
C ALA A 166 18.55 -13.41 1.40
N ARG A 167 18.86 -12.19 1.85
CA ARG A 167 19.00 -11.86 3.28
C ARG A 167 17.70 -12.08 4.08
N GLY A 168 16.54 -12.08 3.41
CA GLY A 168 15.22 -12.11 4.04
C GLY A 168 14.90 -10.80 4.77
N VAL A 169 13.78 -10.78 5.50
CA VAL A 169 13.33 -9.61 6.28
C VAL A 169 13.45 -9.82 7.80
N ASP A 170 13.72 -11.03 8.25
CA ASP A 170 13.75 -11.38 9.67
C ASP A 170 14.87 -10.64 10.42
N GLY A 171 14.49 -9.91 11.46
CA GLY A 171 15.40 -9.09 12.26
C GLY A 171 15.99 -7.87 11.53
N ALA A 172 15.64 -7.65 10.26
CA ALA A 172 16.10 -6.50 9.47
C ALA A 172 15.29 -5.23 9.81
N VAL A 173 15.86 -4.07 9.51
CA VAL A 173 15.08 -2.84 9.33
C VAL A 173 14.59 -2.81 7.89
N VAL A 174 13.29 -2.98 7.70
CA VAL A 174 12.69 -2.89 6.37
C VAL A 174 12.27 -1.45 6.09
N VAL A 175 12.78 -0.86 5.03
CA VAL A 175 12.31 0.43 4.52
C VAL A 175 11.38 0.17 3.34
N LEU A 176 10.08 0.35 3.56
CA LEU A 176 9.09 0.34 2.49
C LEU A 176 9.19 1.63 1.68
N VAL A 177 9.15 1.54 0.35
CA VAL A 177 9.23 2.69 -0.55
C VAL A 177 7.98 2.78 -1.43
N ASP A 178 7.33 3.94 -1.41
CA ASP A 178 6.17 4.24 -2.26
C ASP A 178 6.35 5.58 -2.98
N ASP A 179 5.63 5.79 -4.08
CA ASP A 179 5.74 7.03 -4.83
C ASP A 179 4.97 8.18 -4.15
N VAL A 180 3.73 7.93 -3.74
CA VAL A 180 2.83 8.94 -3.16
C VAL A 180 2.08 8.41 -1.94
N LEU A 181 2.36 8.99 -0.77
CA LEU A 181 1.56 8.75 0.42
C LEU A 181 0.28 9.59 0.43
N PHE A 182 -0.87 8.92 0.30
CA PHE A 182 -2.21 9.53 0.34
C PHE A 182 -3.02 9.08 1.56
N SER A 183 -3.99 8.18 1.40
CA SER A 183 -4.87 7.74 2.50
C SER A 183 -4.19 6.85 3.54
N GLY A 184 -3.08 6.20 3.16
CA GLY A 184 -2.35 5.21 3.96
C GLY A 184 -2.77 3.76 3.72
N ARG A 185 -3.80 3.48 2.90
CA ARG A 185 -4.31 2.11 2.68
C ARG A 185 -3.31 1.20 1.96
N THR A 186 -2.56 1.73 1.00
CA THR A 186 -1.47 1.02 0.31
C THR A 186 -0.44 0.51 1.32
N VAL A 187 0.04 1.39 2.19
CA VAL A 187 1.04 1.05 3.22
C VAL A 187 0.47 0.05 4.23
N ARG A 188 -0.79 0.20 4.64
CA ARG A 188 -1.45 -0.77 5.53
C ARG A 188 -1.47 -2.18 4.91
N ALA A 189 -1.80 -2.29 3.61
CA ALA A 189 -1.75 -3.56 2.90
C ALA A 189 -0.31 -4.10 2.77
N ALA A 190 0.68 -3.22 2.59
CA ALA A 190 2.10 -3.61 2.59
C ALA A 190 2.56 -4.15 3.95
N LEU A 191 2.10 -3.57 5.06
CA LEU A 191 2.40 -4.09 6.40
C LEU A 191 1.77 -5.47 6.62
N ASP A 192 0.54 -5.68 6.15
CA ASP A 192 -0.13 -6.98 6.19
C ASP A 192 0.67 -8.01 5.34
N ALA A 193 1.05 -7.66 4.11
CA ALA A 193 1.84 -8.51 3.22
C ALA A 193 3.23 -8.86 3.78
N LEU A 194 3.93 -7.88 4.35
CA LEU A 194 5.23 -8.08 4.98
C LEU A 194 5.14 -9.02 6.18
N GLY A 195 4.01 -9.00 6.89
CA GLY A 195 3.70 -9.93 7.97
C GLY A 195 3.57 -11.39 7.53
N ASP A 196 3.24 -11.65 6.27
CA ASP A 196 3.24 -13.02 5.73
C ASP A 196 4.63 -13.44 5.25
N VAL A 197 5.50 -12.48 4.93
CA VAL A 197 6.90 -12.73 4.51
C VAL A 197 7.81 -13.02 5.70
N GLY A 198 7.70 -12.30 6.82
CA GLY A 198 8.60 -12.49 7.96
C GLY A 198 8.39 -11.51 9.12
N ARG A 199 9.40 -11.38 9.97
CA ARG A 199 9.37 -10.62 11.23
C ARG A 199 10.54 -9.62 11.29
N PRO A 200 10.43 -8.46 10.62
CA PRO A 200 11.43 -7.41 10.73
C PRO A 200 11.48 -6.83 12.14
N LYS A 201 12.65 -6.34 12.57
CA LYS A 201 12.78 -5.68 13.89
C LYS A 201 12.13 -4.30 13.90
N ALA A 202 12.08 -3.65 12.74
CA ALA A 202 11.43 -2.37 12.53
C ALA A 202 10.99 -2.25 11.07
N VAL A 203 9.89 -1.53 10.84
CA VAL A 203 9.44 -1.14 9.50
C VAL A 203 9.40 0.38 9.45
N GLN A 204 10.02 0.94 8.42
CA GLN A 204 10.05 2.37 8.14
C GLN A 204 9.40 2.62 6.78
N LEU A 205 8.95 3.85 6.54
CA LEU A 205 8.34 4.24 5.27
C LEU A 205 9.05 5.45 4.66
N ALA A 206 9.55 5.28 3.44
CA ALA A 206 10.05 6.36 2.60
C ALA A 206 9.09 6.63 1.45
N VAL A 207 8.75 7.89 1.21
CA VAL A 207 7.94 8.27 0.05
C VAL A 207 8.52 9.47 -0.68
N LEU A 208 8.39 9.49 -2.01
CA LEU A 208 8.79 10.65 -2.79
C LEU A 208 7.88 11.85 -2.48
N VAL A 209 6.56 11.63 -2.41
CA VAL A 209 5.58 12.69 -2.13
C VAL A 209 4.65 12.30 -0.99
N ASP A 210 4.47 13.21 -0.04
CA ASP A 210 3.35 13.16 0.91
C ASP A 210 2.32 14.21 0.53
N ARG A 211 1.11 13.76 0.15
CA ARG A 211 0.02 14.65 -0.26
C ARG A 211 -1.07 14.88 0.78
N GLY A 212 -0.90 14.36 1.99
CA GLY A 212 -1.87 14.45 3.08
C GLY A 212 -3.11 13.55 2.92
N HIS A 213 -4.23 13.97 3.53
CA HIS A 213 -5.55 13.28 3.48
C HIS A 213 -5.57 11.86 4.04
N ARG A 214 -4.86 11.65 5.15
CA ARG A 214 -4.80 10.36 5.83
C ARG A 214 -6.18 9.89 6.27
N GLN A 215 -6.44 8.61 6.00
CA GLN A 215 -7.60 7.88 6.53
C GLN A 215 -7.17 6.84 7.57
N LEU A 216 -5.88 6.53 7.62
CA LEU A 216 -5.24 5.65 8.60
C LEU A 216 -4.14 6.43 9.34
N PRO A 217 -3.82 6.08 10.59
CA PRO A 217 -2.79 6.75 11.39
C PRO A 217 -1.37 6.36 10.95
N ILE A 218 -1.08 6.49 9.65
CA ILE A 218 0.18 6.12 9.02
C ILE A 218 0.89 7.39 8.55
N ARG A 219 2.16 7.53 8.90
CA ARG A 219 3.06 8.59 8.46
C ARG A 219 4.30 7.98 7.83
N ALA A 220 4.89 8.69 6.89
CA ALA A 220 6.21 8.37 6.39
C ALA A 220 7.27 8.85 7.38
N ASP A 221 8.34 8.08 7.48
CA ASP A 221 9.54 8.42 8.21
C ASP A 221 10.43 9.35 7.38
N PHE A 222 10.44 9.15 6.05
CA PHE A 222 11.24 9.92 5.10
C PHE A 222 10.35 10.42 3.98
N VAL A 223 10.39 11.73 3.71
CA VAL A 223 9.53 12.38 2.73
C VAL A 223 10.36 13.23 1.78
N GLY A 224 10.23 12.99 0.48
CA GLY A 224 10.89 13.78 -0.56
C GLY A 224 10.30 15.19 -0.68
N LYS A 225 8.97 15.29 -0.76
CA LYS A 225 8.25 16.58 -0.72
C LYS A 225 6.90 16.45 -0.04
N ASN A 226 6.65 17.31 0.94
CA ASN A 226 5.30 17.56 1.45
C ASN A 226 4.58 18.46 0.46
N LEU A 227 3.45 18.00 -0.04
CA LEU A 227 2.69 18.66 -1.10
C LEU A 227 1.23 18.79 -0.68
N PRO A 228 0.83 19.90 -0.05
CA PRO A 228 -0.57 20.15 0.26
C PRO A 228 -1.40 20.10 -1.03
N THR A 229 -2.43 19.26 -1.04
CA THR A 229 -3.36 19.11 -2.18
C THR A 229 -4.80 19.22 -1.70
N SER A 230 -5.73 19.49 -2.60
CA SER A 230 -7.15 19.19 -2.40
C SER A 230 -7.45 17.71 -2.68
N LEU A 231 -8.62 17.22 -2.27
CA LEU A 231 -9.09 15.87 -2.61
C LEU A 231 -9.38 15.70 -4.11
N LEU A 232 -9.64 16.80 -4.83
CA LEU A 232 -9.94 16.80 -6.26
C LEU A 232 -8.67 16.81 -7.12
N GLU A 233 -7.54 17.21 -6.55
CA GLU A 233 -6.25 17.16 -7.22
C GLU A 233 -5.73 15.72 -7.31
N ARG A 234 -5.06 15.41 -8.41
CA ARG A 234 -4.33 14.16 -8.60
C ARG A 234 -2.84 14.45 -8.68
N VAL A 235 -2.07 13.70 -7.91
CA VAL A 235 -0.62 13.66 -8.01
C VAL A 235 -0.25 12.49 -8.91
N GLN A 236 0.51 12.75 -9.96
CA GLN A 236 1.05 11.74 -10.85
C GLN A 236 2.58 11.81 -10.78
N VAL A 237 3.20 10.66 -10.55
CA VAL A 237 4.65 10.50 -10.63
C VAL A 237 4.94 9.86 -11.98
N SER A 238 5.87 10.45 -12.72
CA SER A 238 6.48 9.93 -13.95
C SER A 238 7.91 9.55 -13.60
N LEU A 239 8.33 8.34 -13.96
CA LEU A 239 9.72 7.90 -13.77
C LEU A 239 10.28 7.38 -15.09
N ALA A 240 11.54 7.67 -15.36
CA ALA A 240 12.21 7.32 -16.61
C ALA A 240 12.11 5.81 -16.96
N GLU A 241 12.09 4.92 -15.96
CA GLU A 241 11.98 3.47 -16.13
C GLU A 241 10.65 3.01 -16.71
N TYR A 242 9.58 3.80 -16.57
CA TYR A 242 8.23 3.45 -16.99
C TYR A 242 7.66 4.40 -18.04
N ASP A 243 7.97 5.69 -17.91
CA ASP A 243 7.29 6.78 -18.61
C ASP A 243 8.24 7.56 -19.55
N GLY A 244 9.57 7.35 -19.44
CA GLY A 244 10.60 7.98 -20.27
C GLY A 244 11.13 9.32 -19.74
N ASP A 245 10.51 9.87 -18.70
CA ASP A 245 10.94 11.08 -18.00
C ASP A 245 10.73 11.00 -16.49
N ASP A 246 11.45 11.84 -15.75
CA ASP A 246 11.27 12.01 -14.30
C ASP A 246 10.52 13.31 -14.02
N ALA A 247 9.29 13.19 -13.50
CA ALA A 247 8.49 14.35 -13.13
C ALA A 247 7.44 14.01 -12.06
N VAL A 248 7.08 14.98 -11.23
CA VAL A 248 5.84 14.93 -10.43
C VAL A 248 4.91 16.03 -10.89
N LEU A 249 3.72 15.62 -11.30
CA LEU A 249 2.67 16.48 -11.84
C LEU A 249 1.50 16.55 -10.86
N ILE A 250 0.88 17.73 -10.77
CA ILE A 250 -0.45 17.88 -10.17
C ILE A 250 -1.43 18.30 -11.24
N SER A 251 -2.58 17.64 -11.28
CA SER A 251 -3.72 18.02 -12.10
C SER A 251 -4.95 18.22 -11.23
N SER A 252 -5.71 19.28 -11.48
CA SER A 252 -7.03 19.48 -10.88
C SER A 252 -8.08 18.84 -11.79
N ALA A 253 -8.96 18.01 -11.23
CA ALA A 253 -10.15 17.56 -11.94
C ALA A 253 -11.31 18.52 -11.66
N ASP A 254 -11.75 19.30 -12.64
CA ASP A 254 -13.02 20.04 -12.55
C ASP A 254 -13.99 19.59 -13.65
N GLY A 255 -15.21 19.19 -13.21
CA GLY A 255 -16.43 19.27 -14.02
C GLY A 255 -17.07 17.96 -14.52
N ALA A 256 -17.47 17.03 -13.64
CA ALA A 256 -18.56 16.09 -13.93
C ALA A 256 -19.22 15.61 -12.62
N GLY A 257 -20.15 16.41 -12.11
CA GLY A 257 -21.15 16.01 -11.12
C GLY A 257 -22.52 16.00 -11.78
#